data_AF-A0A968SF03-F1
#
_entry.id   AF-A0A968SF03-F1
#
_cell.length_a   1.000
_cell.length_b   1.000
_cell.length_c   1.000
_cell.angle_alpha   90.00
_cell.angle_beta   90.00
_cell.angle_gamma   90.00
#
_symmetry.space_group_name_H-M   'P 1'
#
loop_
_entity.id
_entity.type
_entity.pdbx_description
1 polymer ?
#
loop_
_entity_poly.entity_id
_entity_poly.type
_entity_poly.pdbx_seq_one_letter_code
_entity_poly.pdbx_strand_id
1 'polypeptide(L)'
;MAHKKGTGSTRNGRDSRAKRLGVKRYGGQVVRAGNILVRQRGTKFHPGNNVGRGSDDTLFALIDGIVTFERYDRSRQKISVYPAVAAAPVEPEVAVAAV
;
A
#
# COMPACT_ATOMS: atom_id res chain seq x y z
N MET A 1 -11.62 -52.31 -35.23
CA MET A 1 -11.83 -50.88 -34.91
C MET A 1 -11.85 -50.73 -33.40
N ALA A 2 -10.87 -50.05 -32.82
CA ALA A 2 -10.77 -49.88 -31.37
C ALA A 2 -11.71 -48.75 -30.92
N HIS A 3 -12.71 -49.10 -30.12
CA HIS A 3 -13.62 -48.15 -29.50
C HIS A 3 -12.81 -47.13 -28.67
N LYS A 4 -13.01 -45.84 -28.96
CA LYS A 4 -12.45 -44.74 -28.16
C LYS A 4 -13.06 -44.79 -26.77
N LYS A 5 -12.36 -45.44 -25.83
CA LYS A 5 -12.78 -45.55 -24.44
C LYS A 5 -12.53 -44.20 -23.75
N GLY A 6 -13.62 -43.47 -23.53
CA GLY A 6 -13.72 -42.42 -22.54
C GLY A 6 -13.03 -41.11 -22.93
N THR A 7 -13.80 -40.17 -23.46
CA THR A 7 -13.49 -38.74 -23.31
C THR A 7 -13.73 -38.37 -21.85
N GLY A 8 -12.86 -38.86 -20.95
CA GLY A 8 -12.82 -38.42 -19.56
C GLY A 8 -12.49 -36.94 -19.61
N SER A 9 -13.44 -36.10 -19.23
CA SER A 9 -13.26 -34.65 -19.12
C SER A 9 -12.09 -34.40 -18.15
N THR A 10 -10.87 -34.26 -18.69
CA THR A 10 -9.68 -33.82 -17.95
C THR A 10 -9.84 -32.32 -17.71
N ARG A 11 -10.84 -31.95 -16.90
CA ARG A 11 -11.04 -30.57 -16.49
C ARG A 11 -9.89 -30.19 -15.57
N ASN A 12 -8.94 -29.45 -16.14
CA ASN A 12 -7.85 -28.81 -15.42
C ASN A 12 -8.41 -27.66 -14.56
N GLY A 13 -9.15 -27.99 -13.50
CA GLY A 13 -9.75 -27.04 -12.54
C GLY A 13 -8.78 -26.59 -11.44
N ARG A 14 -7.50 -26.41 -11.77
CA ARG A 14 -6.47 -25.99 -10.81
C ARG A 14 -6.36 -24.48 -10.77
N ASP A 15 -7.32 -23.84 -10.10
CA ASP A 15 -7.25 -22.42 -9.83
C ASP A 15 -6.67 -22.13 -8.46
N SER A 16 -5.96 -21.00 -8.38
CA SER A 16 -5.33 -20.56 -7.15
C SER A 16 -6.19 -19.50 -6.46
N ARG A 17 -6.31 -19.57 -5.11
CA ARG A 17 -7.11 -18.60 -4.33
C ARG A 17 -6.72 -17.14 -4.62
N ALA A 18 -7.61 -16.17 -4.47
CA ALA A 18 -7.24 -14.76 -4.64
C ALA A 18 -6.22 -14.29 -3.57
N LYS A 19 -5.18 -13.56 -3.99
CA LYS A 19 -4.04 -13.12 -3.13
C LYS A 19 -4.26 -11.78 -2.43
N ARG A 20 -5.40 -11.12 -2.67
CA ARG A 20 -5.80 -9.84 -2.04
C ARG A 20 -4.73 -8.72 -2.15
N LEU A 21 -4.02 -8.72 -3.27
CA LEU A 21 -3.07 -7.66 -3.65
C LEU A 21 -3.81 -6.34 -3.93
N GLY A 22 -3.05 -5.28 -4.17
CA GLY A 22 -3.56 -3.97 -4.57
C GLY A 22 -3.30 -2.88 -3.55
N VAL A 23 -3.81 -1.69 -3.88
CA VAL A 23 -3.73 -0.48 -3.07
C VAL A 23 -4.58 -0.62 -1.81
N LYS A 24 -4.04 -0.19 -0.67
CA LYS A 24 -4.69 -0.23 0.64
C LYS A 24 -5.00 1.17 1.18
N ARG A 25 -4.23 2.17 0.76
CA ARG A 25 -4.43 3.59 1.05
C ARG A 25 -4.31 4.39 -0.22
N TYR A 26 -5.33 5.20 -0.51
CA TYR A 26 -5.41 6.03 -1.70
C TYR A 26 -4.84 7.42 -1.43
N GLY A 27 -4.64 8.20 -2.51
CA GLY A 27 -4.15 9.56 -2.41
C GLY A 27 -5.07 10.45 -1.56
N GLY A 28 -4.47 11.34 -0.76
CA GLY A 28 -5.21 12.22 0.14
C GLY A 28 -5.63 11.59 1.47
N GLN A 29 -5.36 10.30 1.69
CA GLN A 29 -5.68 9.64 2.96
C GLN A 29 -4.59 9.86 4.00
N VAL A 30 -5.01 10.06 5.25
CA VAL A 30 -4.11 10.09 6.41
C VAL A 30 -3.66 8.68 6.76
N VAL A 31 -2.35 8.50 6.92
CA VAL A 31 -1.71 7.25 7.30
C VAL A 31 -0.82 7.45 8.51
N ARG A 32 -0.65 6.38 9.28
CA ARG A 32 0.35 6.29 10.33
C ARG A 32 1.61 5.60 9.81
N ALA A 33 2.74 5.83 10.46
CA ALA A 33 3.97 5.08 10.28
C ALA A 33 3.70 3.59 10.42
N GLY A 34 4.31 2.78 9.55
CA GLY A 34 4.10 1.34 9.47
C GLY A 34 2.87 0.88 8.69
N ASN A 35 1.95 1.78 8.32
CA ASN A 35 0.80 1.39 7.51
C ASN A 35 1.22 0.91 6.11
N ILE A 36 0.63 -0.21 5.67
CA ILE A 36 0.78 -0.70 4.30
C ILE A 36 0.02 0.20 3.34
N LEU A 37 0.71 0.72 2.34
CA LEU A 37 0.15 1.56 1.28
C LEU A 37 -0.32 0.70 0.10
N VAL A 38 0.53 -0.22 -0.36
CA VAL A 38 0.24 -1.11 -1.50
C VAL A 38 0.90 -2.46 -1.30
N ARG A 39 0.14 -3.54 -1.54
CA ARG A 39 0.69 -4.89 -1.73
C ARG A 39 0.75 -5.20 -3.21
N GLN A 40 1.93 -5.40 -3.77
CA GLN A 40 2.12 -5.60 -5.20
C GLN A 40 2.94 -6.85 -5.50
N ARG A 41 3.05 -7.17 -6.78
CA ARG A 41 3.98 -8.18 -7.31
C ARG A 41 4.84 -7.45 -8.33
N GLY A 42 6.13 -7.35 -8.05
CA GLY A 42 7.00 -6.39 -8.72
C GLY A 42 6.66 -4.94 -8.34
N THR A 43 7.49 -4.01 -8.81
CA THR A 43 7.35 -2.58 -8.53
C THR A 43 6.52 -1.87 -9.60
N LYS A 44 5.19 -1.95 -9.48
CA LYS A 44 4.28 -1.09 -10.26
C LYS A 44 4.35 0.35 -9.74
N PHE A 45 4.30 0.48 -8.42
CA PHE A 45 4.56 1.72 -7.71
C PHE A 45 5.95 1.67 -7.09
N HIS A 46 6.69 2.76 -7.23
CA HIS A 46 8.03 2.91 -6.68
C HIS A 46 7.97 3.64 -5.34
N PRO A 47 8.88 3.33 -4.40
CA PRO A 47 8.98 4.11 -3.17
C PRO A 47 9.39 5.55 -3.51
N GLY A 48 8.65 6.51 -2.97
CA GLY A 48 8.98 7.93 -2.99
C GLY A 48 9.48 8.39 -1.63
N ASN A 49 9.16 9.63 -1.25
CA ASN A 49 9.61 10.21 0.01
C ASN A 49 8.86 9.59 1.19
N ASN A 50 9.60 9.25 2.25
CA ASN A 50 9.08 8.66 3.49
C ASN A 50 8.28 7.36 3.32
N VAL A 51 8.64 6.56 2.30
CA VAL A 51 8.04 5.26 2.01
C VAL A 51 9.13 4.20 1.92
N GLY A 52 8.95 3.11 2.67
CA GLY A 52 9.82 1.95 2.63
C GLY A 52 9.31 0.88 1.66
N ARG A 53 10.22 0.03 1.17
CA ARG A 53 9.91 -1.15 0.36
C ARG A 53 10.29 -2.42 1.11
N GLY A 54 9.34 -3.34 1.26
CA GLY A 54 9.57 -4.67 1.84
C GLY A 54 10.21 -5.66 0.85
N SER A 55 10.54 -6.87 1.32
CA SER A 55 11.13 -7.92 0.49
C SER A 55 10.18 -8.46 -0.59
N ASP A 56 8.87 -8.36 -0.39
CA ASP A 56 7.82 -8.75 -1.35
C ASP A 56 7.32 -7.57 -2.21
N ASP A 57 8.10 -6.50 -2.32
CA ASP A 57 7.77 -5.22 -2.97
C ASP A 57 6.59 -4.45 -2.36
N THR A 58 6.08 -4.87 -1.19
CA THR A 58 5.07 -4.11 -0.45
C THR A 58 5.61 -2.74 -0.05
N LEU A 59 4.82 -1.69 -0.27
CA LEU A 59 5.16 -0.33 0.15
C LEU A 59 4.46 0.02 1.47
N PHE A 60 5.21 0.62 2.38
CA PHE A 60 4.72 1.04 3.70
C PHE A 60 5.20 2.46 4.06
N ALA A 61 4.40 3.17 4.85
CA ALA A 61 4.73 4.52 5.31
C ALA A 61 5.80 4.49 6.41
N LEU A 62 6.79 5.38 6.34
CA LEU A 62 7.79 5.56 7.41
C LEU A 62 7.37 6.62 8.43
N ILE A 63 6.53 7.56 8.01
CA ILE A 63 6.03 8.65 8.86
C ILE A 63 4.50 8.69 8.83
N ASP A 64 3.95 9.40 9.81
CA ASP A 64 2.55 9.82 9.80
C ASP A 64 2.36 10.95 8.77
N GLY A 65 1.26 10.93 8.03
CA GLY A 65 1.00 11.97 7.03
C GLY A 65 -0.05 11.61 5.99
N ILE A 66 -0.02 12.31 4.87
CA ILE A 66 -0.93 12.15 3.74
C ILE A 66 -0.20 11.43 2.60
N VAL A 67 -0.87 10.44 2.02
CA VAL A 67 -0.36 9.71 0.85
C VAL A 67 -0.55 10.53 -0.41
N THR A 68 0.51 10.68 -1.20
CA THR A 68 0.48 11.35 -2.50
C THR A 68 1.05 10.42 -3.57
N PHE A 69 0.32 10.29 -4.69
CA PHE A 69 0.77 9.56 -5.86
C PHE A 69 1.38 10.54 -6.86
N GLU A 70 2.66 10.37 -7.15
CA GLU A 70 3.40 11.23 -8.08
C GLU A 70 3.86 10.42 -9.30
N ARG A 71 4.11 11.13 -10.39
CA ARG A 71 4.78 10.53 -11.53
C ARG A 71 6.26 10.33 -11.20
N TYR A 72 6.76 9.14 -11.50
CA TYR A 72 8.20 8.86 -11.49
C TYR A 72 8.78 9.09 -12.89
N ASP A 73 8.20 8.41 -13.89
CA ASP A 73 8.58 8.52 -15.30
C ASP A 73 7.36 8.76 -16.21
N ARG A 74 7.58 8.67 -17.53
CA ARG A 74 6.53 8.63 -18.56
C ARG A 74 5.56 7.44 -18.43
N SER A 75 5.91 6.38 -17.70
CA SER A 75 5.02 5.22 -17.49
C SER A 75 4.85 4.81 -16.03
N ARG A 76 5.78 5.19 -15.14
CA ARG A 76 5.82 4.71 -13.76
C ARG A 76 5.35 5.77 -12.77
N GLN A 77 4.75 5.32 -11.68
CA GLN A 77 4.34 6.16 -10.56
C GLN A 77 5.13 5.81 -9.29
N LYS A 78 5.35 6.82 -8.44
CA LYS A 78 5.91 6.66 -7.10
C LYS A 78 4.89 7.10 -6.05
N ILE A 79 5.00 6.55 -4.86
CA ILE A 79 4.15 6.91 -3.71
C ILE A 79 5.02 7.58 -2.68
N SER A 80 4.64 8.80 -2.30
CA SER A 80 5.28 9.59 -1.27
C SER A 80 4.30 9.82 -0.12
N VAL A 81 4.81 9.95 1.10
CA VAL A 81 4.03 10.40 2.26
C VAL A 81 4.58 11.75 2.71
N TYR A 82 3.71 12.74 2.77
CA TYR A 82 4.04 14.07 3.27
C TYR A 82 3.36 14.28 4.63
N PRO A 83 4.04 14.90 5.60
CA PRO A 83 3.41 15.19 6.88
C PRO A 83 2.17 16.05 6.65
N ALA A 84 1.01 15.62 7.16
CA ALA A 84 -0.12 16.52 7.32
C ALA A 84 0.34 17.54 8.36
N VAL A 85 0.57 18.78 7.95
CA VAL A 85 0.71 19.88 8.92
C VAL A 85 -0.64 20.03 9.60
N ALA A 86 -0.87 19.23 10.64
CA ALA A 86 -1.78 19.61 11.70
C ALA A 86 -1.02 20.68 12.48
N ALA A 87 -1.58 21.87 12.50
CA ALA A 87 -1.11 22.99 13.27
C ALA A 87 -0.67 22.54 14.67
N ALA A 88 0.41 23.14 15.14
CA ALA A 88 0.96 22.97 16.48
C ALA A 88 -0.18 22.79 17.51
N PRO A 89 -0.14 21.75 18.36
CA PRO A 89 -0.89 21.84 19.59
C PRO A 89 -0.30 23.03 20.33
N VAL A 90 -1.04 24.14 20.34
CA VAL A 90 -0.81 25.25 21.25
C VAL A 90 -0.85 24.60 22.62
N GLU A 91 0.30 24.48 23.28
CA GLU A 91 0.33 24.10 24.68
C GLU A 91 -0.52 25.13 25.43
N PRO A 92 -1.55 24.73 26.21
CA PRO A 92 -2.01 25.63 27.25
C PRO A 92 -0.87 25.71 28.27
N GLU A 93 -0.17 26.84 28.22
CA GLU A 93 0.71 27.34 29.24
C GLU A 93 0.09 27.09 30.63
N VAL A 94 0.77 26.27 31.42
CA VAL A 94 0.89 26.31 32.89
C VAL A 94 -0.30 26.92 33.65
N ALA A 95 -1.23 26.08 34.11
CA ALA A 95 -2.06 26.41 35.27
C ALA A 95 -1.35 25.97 36.56
N VAL A 96 -0.33 26.73 36.95
CA VAL A 96 0.04 26.87 38.38
C VAL A 96 -0.88 27.96 38.93
N ALA A 97 -1.97 27.57 39.60
CA ALA A 97 -2.65 28.39 40.59
C ALA A 97 -3.68 27.57 41.39
N ALA A 98 -3.41 27.47 42.70
CA ALA A 98 -4.36 27.31 43.81
C ALA A 98 -5.24 26.06 43.89
N VAL A 99 -4.82 25.08 44.73
CA VAL A 99 -5.42 24.77 46.05
C VAL A 99 -4.33 24.17 46.93
#